data_AF-A0A7H9DLK3-F1
#
_entry.id   AF-A0A7H9DLK3-F1
#
_cell.length_a   1.000
_cell.length_b   1.000
_cell.length_c   1.000
_cell.angle_alpha   90.00
_cell.angle_beta   90.00
_cell.angle_gamma   90.00
#
_symmetry.space_group_name_H-M   'P 1'
#
loop_
_entity.id
_entity.type
_entity.pdbx_description
1 polymer ?
#
loop_
_entity_poly.entity_id
_entity_poly.type
_entity_poly.pdbx_seq_one_letter_code
_entity_poly.pdbx_strand_id
1 'polypeptide(L)'
;MLKKAQTFITEMYTELKLSQTDCQKRLTEIENEIKKTGTYRHTTQELIYGARVAWRNSNRCIGRLFWESLVVKDARDIKEEAPFIEAIHEHISFATNNGRIKPCITIFAPSHEKGPKIFNNQLIRYAGYIDKGDPAERTVTQLAERLGWRGAGTDFDVLPLIYQLPGQPITYHEYPKDLILEVAIKHKRYPKVADLGLKWYAVPIISSMDLKIGGITYPTVPFNGWYMVNEIAVRNFTDTYRYNLLETLAEAMDFDTLRNTSFNKDRVLIETNDAVYHSFREAGISMVDHLTAAKQFEQFERTECKQGREVTGKWSWLAPPLSPTLTANYHHGYRNDMREPNFFYKEKTNSSCPFH
;
A
#
# COMPACT_ATOMS: atom_id res chain seq x y z
N MET A 1 8.78 24.96 -7.98
CA MET A 1 8.78 23.80 -8.89
C MET A 1 10.15 23.58 -9.52
N LEU A 2 10.67 24.53 -10.31
CA LEU A 2 11.94 24.38 -11.06
C LEU A 2 13.11 23.81 -10.24
N LYS A 3 13.37 24.34 -9.03
CA LYS A 3 14.43 23.82 -8.15
C LYS A 3 14.27 22.32 -7.83
N LYS A 4 13.04 21.86 -7.56
CA LYS A 4 12.75 20.44 -7.30
C LYS A 4 12.98 19.58 -8.54
N ALA A 5 12.59 20.07 -9.72
CA ALA A 5 12.83 19.39 -10.98
C ALA A 5 14.33 19.28 -11.27
N GLN A 6 15.08 20.37 -11.07
CA GLN A 6 16.54 20.40 -11.23
C GLN A 6 17.23 19.39 -10.31
N THR A 7 16.87 19.36 -9.02
CA THR A 7 17.39 18.37 -8.07
C THR A 7 17.09 16.95 -8.52
N PHE A 8 15.82 16.65 -8.84
CA PHE A 8 15.40 15.31 -9.25
C PHE A 8 16.11 14.81 -10.51
N ILE A 9 16.21 15.64 -11.55
CA ILE A 9 16.85 15.26 -12.81
C ILE A 9 18.36 15.09 -12.62
N THR A 10 19.01 15.99 -11.87
CA THR A 10 20.45 15.88 -11.59
C THR A 10 20.77 14.60 -10.81
N GLU A 11 19.96 14.29 -9.79
CA GLU A 11 20.08 13.05 -9.01
C GLU A 11 19.88 11.82 -9.90
N MET A 12 18.81 11.78 -10.71
CA MET A 12 18.54 10.69 -11.64
C MET A 12 19.71 10.43 -12.60
N TYR A 13 20.21 11.47 -13.27
CA TYR A 13 21.30 11.32 -14.24
C TYR A 13 22.59 10.88 -13.56
N THR A 14 22.85 11.35 -12.33
CA THR A 14 24.01 10.94 -11.54
C THR A 14 23.91 9.47 -11.12
N GLU A 15 22.79 9.06 -10.54
CA GLU A 15 22.58 7.68 -10.07
C GLU A 15 22.60 6.66 -11.23
N LEU A 16 22.01 7.02 -12.37
CA LEU A 16 21.96 6.17 -13.56
C LEU A 16 23.21 6.29 -14.45
N LYS A 17 24.20 7.11 -14.06
CA LYS A 17 25.44 7.37 -14.81
C LYS A 17 25.18 7.78 -16.27
N LEU A 18 24.17 8.62 -16.47
CA LEU A 18 23.79 9.15 -17.78
C LEU A 18 24.65 10.36 -18.18
N SER A 19 24.59 10.72 -19.46
CA SER A 19 25.33 11.85 -20.04
C SER A 19 25.02 13.18 -19.35
N GLN A 20 26.05 13.87 -18.87
CA GLN A 20 25.92 15.22 -18.29
C GLN A 20 25.45 16.26 -19.31
N THR A 21 25.85 16.09 -20.57
CA THR A 21 25.37 16.96 -21.66
C THR A 21 23.87 16.80 -21.86
N ASP A 22 23.34 15.58 -21.80
CA ASP A 22 21.90 15.34 -21.95
C ASP A 22 21.13 15.76 -20.70
N CYS A 23 21.73 15.64 -19.50
CA CYS A 23 21.20 16.23 -18.28
C CYS A 23 20.97 17.75 -18.47
N GLN A 24 21.99 18.47 -18.93
CA GLN A 24 21.89 19.92 -19.11
C GLN A 24 20.84 20.31 -20.16
N LYS A 25 20.74 19.56 -21.27
CA LYS A 25 19.68 19.76 -22.28
C LYS A 25 18.31 19.57 -21.66
N ARG A 26 18.09 18.47 -20.94
CA ARG A 26 16.80 18.18 -20.29
C ARG A 26 16.43 19.23 -19.25
N LEU A 27 17.40 19.73 -18.48
CA LEU A 27 17.16 20.83 -17.53
C LEU A 27 16.71 22.11 -18.24
N THR A 28 17.32 22.46 -19.37
CA THR A 28 16.91 23.62 -20.19
C THR A 28 15.52 23.44 -20.80
N GLU A 29 15.19 22.23 -21.28
CA GLU A 29 13.84 21.90 -21.77
C GLU A 29 12.79 22.11 -20.68
N ILE A 30 13.02 21.54 -19.49
CA ILE A 30 12.12 21.67 -18.33
C ILE A 30 11.95 23.14 -17.93
N GLU A 31 13.04 23.91 -17.88
CA GLU A 31 12.98 25.33 -17.55
C GLU A 31 12.12 26.10 -18.56
N ASN A 32 12.29 25.84 -19.85
CA ASN A 32 11.50 26.47 -20.90
C ASN A 32 10.02 26.05 -20.86
N GLU A 33 9.74 24.76 -20.61
CA GLU A 33 8.37 24.25 -20.46
C GLU A 33 7.65 24.89 -19.26
N ILE A 34 8.34 25.00 -18.13
CA ILE A 34 7.82 25.68 -16.92
C ILE A 34 7.55 27.15 -17.20
N LYS A 35 8.47 27.86 -17.87
CA LYS A 35 8.27 29.28 -18.24
C LYS A 35 7.04 29.47 -19.14
N LYS A 36 6.79 28.53 -20.05
CA LYS A 36 5.70 28.62 -21.03
C LYS A 36 4.34 28.18 -20.50
N THR A 37 4.31 27.13 -19.66
CA THR A 37 3.07 26.43 -19.28
C THR A 37 2.78 26.45 -17.78
N GLY A 38 3.73 26.89 -16.96
CA GLY A 38 3.66 26.85 -15.50
C GLY A 38 4.02 25.48 -14.89
N THR A 39 4.28 24.46 -15.70
CA THR A 39 4.58 23.09 -15.28
C THR A 39 5.55 22.40 -16.25
N TYR A 40 5.88 21.13 -16.00
CA TYR A 40 6.56 20.26 -16.98
C TYR A 40 6.02 18.84 -16.91
N ARG A 41 6.22 18.07 -17.98
CA ARG A 41 5.84 16.66 -18.02
C ARG A 41 7.06 15.75 -17.93
N HIS A 42 7.00 14.78 -17.03
CA HIS A 42 8.01 13.73 -16.95
C HIS A 42 8.03 12.84 -18.20
N THR A 43 9.20 12.37 -18.61
CA THR A 43 9.31 11.23 -19.52
C THR A 43 8.89 9.94 -18.82
N THR A 44 8.61 8.87 -19.57
CA THR A 44 8.30 7.56 -18.97
C THR A 44 9.48 7.03 -18.13
N GLN A 45 10.73 7.28 -18.55
CA GLN A 45 11.91 6.88 -17.79
C GLN A 45 12.04 7.65 -16.47
N GLU A 46 11.77 8.96 -16.49
CA GLU A 46 11.72 9.80 -15.28
C GLU A 46 10.61 9.32 -14.33
N LEU A 47 9.44 8.95 -14.87
CA LEU A 47 8.33 8.43 -14.07
C LEU A 47 8.67 7.08 -13.41
N ILE A 48 9.30 6.17 -14.15
CA ILE A 48 9.75 4.86 -13.65
C ILE A 48 10.76 5.06 -12.51
N TYR A 49 11.80 5.87 -12.75
CA TYR A 49 12.83 6.15 -11.76
C TYR A 49 12.23 6.83 -10.52
N GLY A 50 11.41 7.86 -10.71
CA GLY A 50 10.81 8.62 -9.61
C GLY A 50 9.89 7.77 -8.72
N ALA A 51 9.09 6.88 -9.30
CA ALA A 51 8.24 5.97 -8.53
C ALA A 51 9.05 4.95 -7.72
N ARG A 52 10.11 4.39 -8.31
CA ARG A 52 11.05 3.49 -7.63
C ARG A 52 11.76 4.16 -6.47
N VAL A 53 12.29 5.36 -6.69
CA VAL A 53 12.95 6.14 -5.63
C VAL A 53 11.96 6.59 -4.56
N ALA A 54 10.69 6.87 -4.90
CA ALA A 54 9.66 7.15 -3.91
C ALA A 54 9.44 5.97 -2.94
N TRP A 55 9.45 4.73 -3.45
CA TRP A 55 9.42 3.55 -2.59
C TRP A 55 10.70 3.43 -1.75
N ARG A 56 11.88 3.61 -2.35
CA ARG A 56 13.18 3.64 -1.62
C ARG A 56 13.18 4.63 -0.45
N ASN A 57 12.59 5.81 -0.66
CA ASN A 57 12.52 6.89 0.32
C ASN A 57 11.34 6.76 1.30
N SER A 58 10.52 5.71 1.22
CA SER A 58 9.33 5.55 2.06
C SER A 58 9.70 5.15 3.50
N ASN A 59 9.82 6.14 4.39
CA ASN A 59 10.27 5.97 5.78
C ASN A 59 9.45 4.98 6.62
N ARG A 60 8.22 4.66 6.21
CA ARG A 60 7.31 3.74 6.91
C ARG A 60 7.29 2.33 6.34
N CYS A 61 8.08 2.05 5.30
CA CYS A 61 8.10 0.77 4.61
C CYS A 61 9.33 -0.05 5.05
N ILE A 62 9.10 -1.23 5.62
CA ILE A 62 10.19 -2.19 5.93
C ILE A 62 10.63 -2.95 4.66
N GLY A 63 9.74 -3.18 3.71
CA GLY A 63 10.00 -3.95 2.48
C GLY A 63 10.75 -3.21 1.38
N ARG A 64 11.68 -2.31 1.71
CA ARG A 64 12.35 -1.44 0.72
C ARG A 64 13.44 -2.12 -0.11
N LEU A 65 13.88 -3.31 0.25
CA LEU A 65 14.96 -4.03 -0.46
C LEU A 65 14.68 -4.19 -1.96
N PHE A 66 13.42 -4.37 -2.35
CA PHE A 66 13.02 -4.68 -3.72
C PHE A 66 12.62 -3.44 -4.54
N TRP A 67 12.99 -2.24 -4.09
CA TRP A 67 12.51 -0.98 -4.69
C TRP A 67 12.73 -0.87 -6.20
N GLU A 68 13.83 -1.42 -6.72
CA GLU A 68 14.15 -1.44 -8.16
C GLU A 68 13.25 -2.37 -8.99
N SER A 69 12.62 -3.35 -8.36
CA SER A 69 11.75 -4.33 -9.05
C SER A 69 10.35 -3.81 -9.33
N LEU A 70 9.99 -2.61 -8.83
CA LEU A 70 8.68 -2.02 -9.03
C LEU A 70 8.38 -1.88 -10.52
N VAL A 71 7.26 -2.45 -10.94
CA VAL A 71 6.70 -2.28 -12.26
C VAL A 71 5.84 -1.02 -12.27
N VAL A 72 6.08 -0.13 -13.22
CA VAL A 72 5.40 1.16 -13.31
C VAL A 72 4.56 1.17 -14.58
N LYS A 73 3.24 1.28 -14.42
CA LYS A 73 2.28 1.44 -15.51
C LYS A 73 1.97 2.93 -15.69
N ASP A 74 2.33 3.47 -16.85
CA ASP A 74 2.06 4.86 -17.21
C ASP A 74 0.63 4.98 -17.75
N ALA A 75 -0.28 5.50 -16.93
CA ALA A 75 -1.70 5.67 -17.23
C ALA A 75 -2.11 7.15 -17.23
N ARG A 76 -1.14 8.06 -17.41
CA ARG A 76 -1.35 9.51 -17.27
C ARG A 76 -2.38 10.08 -18.25
N ASP A 77 -2.57 9.42 -19.39
CA ASP A 77 -3.45 9.88 -20.45
C ASP A 77 -4.86 9.28 -20.37
N ILE A 78 -5.12 8.38 -19.42
CA ILE A 78 -6.44 7.77 -19.21
C ILE A 78 -7.39 8.78 -18.54
N LYS A 79 -8.51 9.06 -19.22
CA LYS A 79 -9.56 9.99 -18.76
C LYS A 79 -10.97 9.40 -18.85
N GLU A 80 -11.15 8.38 -19.68
CA GLU A 80 -12.42 7.73 -19.94
C GLU A 80 -12.63 6.50 -19.04
N GLU A 81 -13.89 6.14 -18.84
CA GLU A 81 -14.30 5.12 -17.86
C GLU A 81 -13.79 3.72 -18.19
N ALA A 82 -14.08 3.22 -19.39
CA ALA A 82 -13.71 1.86 -19.76
C ALA A 82 -12.18 1.63 -19.68
N PRO A 83 -11.29 2.51 -20.22
CA PRO A 83 -9.85 2.37 -20.03
C PRO A 83 -9.40 2.51 -18.57
N PHE A 84 -10.08 3.32 -17.75
CA PHE A 84 -9.78 3.45 -16.33
C PHE A 84 -10.07 2.15 -15.57
N ILE A 85 -11.25 1.57 -15.76
CA ILE A 85 -11.63 0.29 -15.14
C ILE A 85 -10.71 -0.83 -15.61
N GLU A 86 -10.38 -0.88 -16.90
CA GLU A 86 -9.44 -1.87 -17.43
C GLU A 86 -8.06 -1.74 -16.80
N ALA A 87 -7.52 -0.51 -16.68
CA ALA A 87 -6.23 -0.29 -16.03
C ALA A 87 -6.21 -0.74 -14.56
N ILE A 88 -7.35 -0.64 -13.85
CA ILE A 88 -7.51 -1.12 -12.48
C ILE A 88 -7.56 -2.66 -12.45
N HIS A 89 -8.34 -3.29 -13.32
CA HIS A 89 -8.40 -4.75 -13.42
C HIS A 89 -7.03 -5.35 -13.78
N GLU A 90 -6.36 -4.78 -14.77
CA GLU A 90 -5.01 -5.18 -15.15
C GLU A 90 -4.01 -4.97 -14.01
N HIS A 91 -4.15 -3.92 -13.20
CA HIS A 91 -3.32 -3.74 -12.01
C HIS A 91 -3.53 -4.89 -11.03
N ILE A 92 -4.78 -5.20 -10.67
CA ILE A 92 -5.11 -6.25 -9.70
C ILE A 92 -4.63 -7.62 -10.23
N SER A 93 -4.93 -7.95 -11.47
CA SER A 93 -4.54 -9.22 -12.10
C SER A 93 -3.01 -9.36 -12.17
N PHE A 94 -2.31 -8.33 -12.64
CA PHE A 94 -0.85 -8.33 -12.72
C PHE A 94 -0.19 -8.46 -11.35
N ALA A 95 -0.70 -7.71 -10.37
CA ALA A 95 -0.19 -7.74 -9.01
C ALA A 95 -0.44 -9.09 -8.34
N THR A 96 -1.61 -9.70 -8.58
CA THR A 96 -2.00 -11.00 -8.01
C THR A 96 -1.19 -12.15 -8.59
N ASN A 97 -1.01 -12.20 -9.92
CA ASN A 97 -0.13 -13.15 -10.63
C ASN A 97 -0.24 -14.60 -10.10
N ASN A 98 -1.47 -15.11 -9.97
CA ASN A 98 -1.77 -16.45 -9.45
C ASN A 98 -1.14 -16.72 -8.07
N GLY A 99 -1.15 -15.74 -7.18
CA GLY A 99 -0.57 -15.80 -5.83
C GLY A 99 0.90 -15.40 -5.75
N ARG A 100 1.65 -15.40 -6.85
CA ARG A 100 3.06 -14.95 -6.88
C ARG A 100 3.15 -13.44 -7.00
N ILE A 101 2.82 -12.74 -5.90
CA ILE A 101 2.54 -11.30 -5.91
C ILE A 101 3.69 -10.49 -6.52
N LYS A 102 3.36 -9.57 -7.43
CA LYS A 102 4.31 -8.66 -8.07
C LYS A 102 4.12 -7.22 -7.58
N PRO A 103 5.19 -6.50 -7.23
CA PRO A 103 5.08 -5.09 -6.86
C PRO A 103 4.83 -4.25 -8.10
N CYS A 104 3.73 -3.49 -8.11
CA CYS A 104 3.32 -2.65 -9.22
C CYS A 104 2.78 -1.31 -8.71
N ILE A 105 2.86 -0.28 -9.56
CA ILE A 105 2.19 1.01 -9.40
C ILE A 105 1.57 1.42 -10.75
N THR A 106 0.35 1.92 -10.73
CA THR A 106 -0.29 2.54 -11.91
C THR A 106 -0.41 4.03 -11.65
N ILE A 107 0.15 4.87 -12.53
CA ILE A 107 0.21 6.32 -12.32
C ILE A 107 -0.71 7.03 -13.31
N PHE A 108 -1.79 7.63 -12.79
CA PHE A 108 -2.72 8.44 -13.56
C PHE A 108 -2.26 9.90 -13.65
N ALA A 109 -3.08 10.77 -14.24
CA ALA A 109 -2.72 12.15 -14.55
C ALA A 109 -2.16 12.93 -13.34
N PRO A 110 -1.18 13.84 -13.55
CA PRO A 110 -0.69 14.72 -12.50
C PRO A 110 -1.77 15.72 -12.05
N SER A 111 -1.60 16.31 -10.87
CA SER A 111 -2.61 17.17 -10.22
C SER A 111 -3.00 18.44 -10.99
N HIS A 112 -2.17 18.88 -11.94
CA HIS A 112 -2.45 20.03 -12.80
C HIS A 112 -3.19 19.65 -14.10
N GLU A 113 -3.36 18.35 -14.36
CA GLU A 113 -4.18 17.81 -15.44
C GLU A 113 -5.47 17.20 -14.88
N LYS A 114 -6.52 17.12 -15.70
CA LYS A 114 -7.74 16.41 -15.31
C LYS A 114 -7.51 14.90 -15.46
N GLY A 115 -7.66 14.15 -14.37
CA GLY A 115 -7.57 12.69 -14.36
C GLY A 115 -8.53 12.03 -13.38
N PRO A 116 -8.58 10.69 -13.35
CA PRO A 116 -9.42 9.93 -12.44
C PRO A 116 -8.99 10.12 -10.99
N LYS A 117 -9.95 9.99 -10.07
CA LYS A 117 -9.74 9.97 -8.62
C LYS A 117 -10.31 8.68 -8.04
N ILE A 118 -9.60 8.10 -7.08
CA ILE A 118 -10.03 6.92 -6.31
C ILE A 118 -10.29 7.35 -4.87
N PHE A 119 -11.41 6.93 -4.30
CA PHE A 119 -11.83 7.26 -2.94
C PHE A 119 -11.57 6.13 -1.94
N ASN A 120 -11.29 4.92 -2.40
CA ASN A 120 -10.90 3.81 -1.55
C ASN A 120 -9.53 4.04 -0.91
N ASN A 121 -9.35 3.54 0.33
CA ASN A 121 -8.05 3.52 1.00
C ASN A 121 -7.06 2.56 0.34
N GLN A 122 -7.56 1.37 -0.02
CA GLN A 122 -6.91 0.39 -0.87
C GLN A 122 -7.92 -0.08 -1.91
N LEU A 123 -7.48 -0.52 -3.10
CA LEU A 123 -8.40 -1.02 -4.13
C LEU A 123 -9.24 -2.20 -3.64
N ILE A 124 -8.64 -3.07 -2.82
CA ILE A 124 -9.28 -4.22 -2.22
C ILE A 124 -9.34 -3.99 -0.71
N ARG A 125 -10.56 -3.86 -0.18
CA ARG A 125 -10.85 -3.79 1.26
C ARG A 125 -12.18 -4.44 1.54
N TYR A 126 -12.33 -4.94 2.76
CA TYR A 126 -13.64 -5.31 3.27
C TYR A 126 -14.40 -4.09 3.77
N ALA A 127 -15.72 -4.12 3.60
CA ALA A 127 -16.64 -3.12 4.09
C ALA A 127 -16.68 -3.08 5.62
N GLY A 128 -17.13 -1.96 6.15
CA GLY A 128 -17.32 -1.72 7.58
C GLY A 128 -18.74 -1.27 7.86
N TYR A 129 -19.51 -2.10 8.55
CA TYR A 129 -20.85 -1.80 9.02
C TYR A 129 -20.81 -1.37 10.50
N ILE A 130 -21.97 -1.10 11.10
CA ILE A 130 -22.05 -0.68 12.50
C ILE A 130 -21.59 -1.81 13.44
N ASP A 131 -21.93 -3.05 13.11
CA ASP A 131 -21.81 -4.25 13.93
C ASP A 131 -21.01 -5.38 13.25
N LYS A 132 -20.58 -5.20 12.00
CA LYS A 132 -19.82 -6.19 11.22
C LYS A 132 -18.73 -5.55 10.35
N GLY A 133 -17.81 -6.38 9.87
CA GLY A 133 -16.77 -5.97 8.92
C GLY A 133 -15.67 -5.11 9.55
N ASP A 134 -14.95 -4.35 8.72
CA ASP A 134 -13.79 -3.57 9.14
C ASP A 134 -14.19 -2.16 9.63
N PRO A 135 -14.09 -1.85 10.94
CA PRO A 135 -14.48 -0.53 11.46
C PRO A 135 -13.71 0.64 10.83
N ALA A 136 -12.49 0.40 10.32
CA ALA A 136 -11.69 1.44 9.66
C ALA A 136 -12.28 1.88 8.31
N GLU A 137 -13.15 1.08 7.70
CA GLU A 137 -13.71 1.34 6.37
C GLU A 137 -15.18 1.80 6.42
N ARG A 138 -15.74 2.08 7.62
CA ARG A 138 -17.12 2.55 7.79
C ARG A 138 -17.47 3.77 6.94
N THR A 139 -16.59 4.77 6.91
CA THR A 139 -16.85 6.00 6.13
C THR A 139 -16.89 5.72 4.62
N VAL A 140 -16.01 4.86 4.12
CA VAL A 140 -15.97 4.49 2.69
C VAL A 140 -17.16 3.59 2.34
N THR A 141 -17.58 2.72 3.27
CA THR A 141 -18.77 1.88 3.13
C THR A 141 -20.04 2.72 3.04
N GLN A 142 -20.21 3.70 3.92
CA GLN A 142 -21.33 4.65 3.87
C GLN A 142 -21.34 5.46 2.56
N LEU A 143 -20.16 5.82 2.03
CA LEU A 143 -20.06 6.45 0.72
C LEU A 143 -20.58 5.52 -0.39
N ALA A 144 -20.16 4.26 -0.41
CA ALA A 144 -20.66 3.27 -1.36
C ALA A 144 -22.18 3.11 -1.26
N GLU A 145 -22.73 2.99 -0.05
CA GLU A 145 -24.17 2.84 0.19
C GLU A 145 -24.98 4.04 -0.30
N ARG A 146 -24.47 5.27 -0.14
CA ARG A 146 -25.08 6.50 -0.66
C ARG A 146 -25.08 6.56 -2.18
N LEU A 147 -24.08 5.97 -2.83
CA LEU A 147 -24.02 5.83 -4.29
C LEU A 147 -24.93 4.72 -4.82
N GLY A 148 -25.56 3.94 -3.93
CA GLY A 148 -26.51 2.88 -4.27
C GLY A 148 -25.95 1.46 -4.18
N TRP A 149 -24.67 1.29 -3.82
CA TRP A 149 -24.11 -0.04 -3.57
C TRP A 149 -24.76 -0.69 -2.35
N ARG A 150 -24.90 -2.03 -2.38
CA ARG A 150 -25.42 -2.82 -1.26
C ARG A 150 -24.58 -4.08 -1.10
N GLY A 151 -23.88 -4.18 0.03
CA GLY A 151 -23.18 -5.40 0.40
C GLY A 151 -24.13 -6.47 0.95
N ALA A 152 -23.59 -7.64 1.27
CA ALA A 152 -24.33 -8.75 1.86
C ALA A 152 -24.49 -8.63 3.39
N GLY A 153 -23.82 -7.67 4.03
CA GLY A 153 -23.82 -7.49 5.47
C GLY A 153 -23.00 -8.58 6.18
N THR A 154 -21.86 -8.97 5.60
CA THR A 154 -20.91 -9.92 6.20
C THR A 154 -19.65 -9.25 6.71
N ASP A 155 -18.84 -9.98 7.47
CA ASP A 155 -17.54 -9.49 7.95
C ASP A 155 -16.51 -9.28 6.84
N PHE A 156 -16.75 -9.83 5.65
CA PHE A 156 -15.76 -9.85 4.57
C PHE A 156 -16.39 -9.52 3.21
N ASP A 157 -17.30 -8.56 3.18
CA ASP A 157 -17.84 -8.01 1.93
C ASP A 157 -16.80 -7.13 1.26
N VAL A 158 -16.36 -7.47 0.05
CA VAL A 158 -15.39 -6.63 -0.69
C VAL A 158 -16.07 -5.34 -1.15
N LEU A 159 -15.49 -4.19 -0.80
CA LEU A 159 -15.96 -2.89 -1.26
C LEU A 159 -15.79 -2.74 -2.78
N PRO A 160 -16.72 -2.05 -3.47
CA PRO A 160 -16.54 -1.72 -4.88
C PRO A 160 -15.43 -0.69 -5.05
N LEU A 161 -14.91 -0.56 -6.27
CA LEU A 161 -14.09 0.60 -6.63
C LEU A 161 -14.98 1.85 -6.61
N ILE A 162 -14.61 2.86 -5.84
CA ILE A 162 -15.31 4.16 -5.80
C ILE A 162 -14.40 5.21 -6.44
N TYR A 163 -14.89 5.86 -7.49
CA TYR A 163 -14.07 6.74 -8.31
C TYR A 163 -14.85 7.92 -8.89
N GLN A 164 -14.09 8.89 -9.40
CA GLN A 164 -14.61 10.03 -10.14
C GLN A 164 -13.72 10.29 -11.35
N LEU A 165 -14.33 10.39 -12.53
CA LEU A 165 -13.67 10.81 -13.76
C LEU A 165 -13.75 12.32 -13.97
N PRO A 166 -12.90 12.90 -14.84
CA PRO A 166 -12.94 14.31 -15.19
C PRO A 166 -14.34 14.82 -15.57
N GLY A 167 -14.89 15.73 -14.76
CA GLY A 167 -16.19 16.36 -15.04
C GLY A 167 -17.41 15.47 -14.82
N GLN A 168 -17.22 14.27 -14.25
CA GLN A 168 -18.30 13.31 -13.97
C GLN A 168 -18.63 13.26 -12.46
N PRO A 169 -19.84 12.81 -12.07
CA PRO A 169 -20.15 12.54 -10.68
C PRO A 169 -19.29 11.39 -10.12
N ILE A 170 -19.24 11.30 -8.79
CA ILE A 170 -18.66 10.12 -8.12
C ILE A 170 -19.57 8.92 -8.42
N THR A 171 -18.99 7.79 -8.78
CA THR A 171 -19.69 6.54 -9.04
C THR A 171 -18.91 5.36 -8.45
N TYR A 172 -19.42 4.14 -8.60
CA TYR A 172 -18.74 2.92 -8.21
C TYR A 172 -18.77 1.85 -9.30
N HIS A 173 -17.83 0.91 -9.22
CA HIS A 173 -17.74 -0.27 -10.07
C HIS A 173 -17.51 -1.52 -9.21
N GLU A 174 -18.33 -2.54 -9.41
CA GLU A 174 -18.14 -3.83 -8.74
C GLU A 174 -17.13 -4.68 -9.49
N TYR A 175 -16.16 -5.21 -8.75
CA TYR A 175 -15.16 -6.10 -9.34
C TYR A 175 -15.79 -7.44 -9.76
N PRO A 176 -15.32 -8.04 -10.87
CA PRO A 176 -15.55 -9.47 -11.12
C PRO A 176 -15.10 -10.30 -9.92
N LYS A 177 -15.90 -11.28 -9.49
CA LYS A 177 -15.64 -12.05 -8.26
C LYS A 177 -14.33 -12.84 -8.32
N ASP A 178 -13.95 -13.32 -9.50
CA ASP A 178 -12.73 -14.07 -9.77
C ASP A 178 -11.47 -13.20 -9.82
N LEU A 179 -11.62 -11.87 -9.89
CA LEU A 179 -10.49 -10.93 -9.86
C LEU A 179 -9.85 -10.83 -8.47
N ILE A 180 -10.62 -11.09 -7.42
CA ILE A 180 -10.19 -10.89 -6.03
C ILE A 180 -9.80 -12.22 -5.40
N LEU A 181 -8.50 -12.45 -5.25
CA LEU A 181 -7.98 -13.63 -4.58
C LEU A 181 -8.03 -13.46 -3.05
N GLU A 182 -8.73 -14.37 -2.38
CA GLU A 182 -8.85 -14.43 -0.92
C GLU A 182 -8.27 -15.74 -0.36
N VAL A 183 -7.81 -15.68 0.88
CA VAL A 183 -7.23 -16.82 1.61
C VAL A 183 -8.06 -17.09 2.86
N ALA A 184 -8.65 -18.28 2.93
CA ALA A 184 -9.28 -18.76 4.16
C ALA A 184 -8.20 -19.07 5.21
N ILE A 185 -8.40 -18.60 6.44
CA ILE A 185 -7.44 -18.78 7.54
C ILE A 185 -7.79 -20.04 8.32
N LYS A 186 -6.80 -20.91 8.50
CA LYS A 186 -6.90 -22.15 9.25
C LYS A 186 -5.65 -22.36 10.08
N HIS A 187 -5.75 -23.22 11.10
CA HIS A 187 -4.64 -23.53 11.99
C HIS A 187 -4.47 -25.04 12.13
N LYS A 188 -3.26 -25.56 11.89
CA LYS A 188 -2.98 -27.01 11.94
C LYS A 188 -3.18 -27.61 13.33
N ARG A 189 -2.69 -26.93 14.37
CA ARG A 189 -2.83 -27.35 15.79
C ARG A 189 -4.18 -27.03 16.43
N TYR A 190 -4.92 -26.05 15.89
CA TYR A 190 -6.18 -25.56 16.45
C TYR A 190 -7.27 -25.58 15.36
N PRO A 191 -7.84 -26.75 15.03
CA PRO A 191 -8.75 -26.90 13.89
C PRO A 191 -9.99 -25.99 13.96
N LYS A 192 -10.48 -25.67 15.17
CA LYS A 192 -11.64 -24.79 15.40
C LYS A 192 -11.45 -23.37 14.85
N VAL A 193 -10.21 -22.94 14.58
CA VAL A 193 -9.93 -21.65 13.92
C VAL A 193 -10.59 -21.59 12.54
N ALA A 194 -10.68 -22.72 11.83
CA ALA A 194 -11.33 -22.76 10.51
C ALA A 194 -12.85 -22.50 10.60
N ASP A 195 -13.48 -22.87 11.71
CA ASP A 195 -14.91 -22.69 11.94
C ASP A 195 -15.31 -21.22 12.11
N LEU A 196 -14.32 -20.35 12.41
CA LEU A 196 -14.52 -18.90 12.49
C LEU A 196 -14.75 -18.24 11.11
N GLY A 197 -14.48 -18.95 10.00
CA GLY A 197 -14.69 -18.44 8.65
C GLY A 197 -13.82 -17.22 8.30
N LEU A 198 -12.71 -17.01 9.02
CA LEU A 198 -11.81 -15.89 8.78
C LEU A 198 -11.15 -16.01 7.40
N LYS A 199 -11.05 -14.89 6.69
CA LYS A 199 -10.33 -14.82 5.42
C LYS A 199 -9.69 -13.45 5.21
N TRP A 200 -8.69 -13.39 4.33
CA TRP A 200 -8.08 -12.13 3.94
C TRP A 200 -7.72 -12.09 2.45
N TYR A 201 -7.86 -10.94 1.81
CA TYR A 201 -7.48 -10.76 0.41
C TYR A 201 -5.95 -10.78 0.23
N ALA A 202 -5.47 -11.26 -0.91
CA ALA A 202 -4.07 -11.60 -1.10
C ALA A 202 -3.14 -10.38 -1.26
N VAL A 203 -3.63 -9.28 -1.86
CA VAL A 203 -2.79 -8.16 -2.31
C VAL A 203 -3.17 -6.84 -1.63
N PRO A 204 -2.26 -6.19 -0.88
CA PRO A 204 -2.48 -4.86 -0.31
C PRO A 204 -2.21 -3.76 -1.34
N ILE A 205 -3.22 -3.31 -2.08
CA ILE A 205 -3.07 -2.27 -3.11
C ILE A 205 -3.50 -0.89 -2.56
N ILE A 206 -2.57 -0.10 -2.05
CA ILE A 206 -2.82 1.24 -1.47
C ILE A 206 -3.21 2.23 -2.57
N SER A 207 -4.27 3.02 -2.35
CA SER A 207 -4.78 4.02 -3.31
C SER A 207 -5.02 5.42 -2.70
N SER A 208 -4.78 5.60 -1.40
CA SER A 208 -5.03 6.85 -0.66
C SER A 208 -3.81 7.77 -0.47
N MET A 209 -2.77 7.60 -1.28
CA MET A 209 -1.55 8.41 -1.19
C MET A 209 -1.28 9.18 -2.48
N ASP A 210 -0.63 10.33 -2.34
CA ASP A 210 -0.08 11.11 -3.44
C ASP A 210 1.38 10.73 -3.65
N LEU A 211 1.80 10.60 -4.90
CA LEU A 211 3.20 10.45 -5.29
C LEU A 211 3.75 11.81 -5.73
N LYS A 212 4.82 12.28 -5.09
CA LYS A 212 5.51 13.53 -5.48
C LYS A 212 6.86 13.22 -6.11
N ILE A 213 7.12 13.75 -7.29
CA ILE A 213 8.35 13.55 -8.07
C ILE A 213 8.75 14.90 -8.68
N GLY A 214 9.96 15.40 -8.41
CA GLY A 214 10.49 16.61 -9.06
C GLY A 214 9.63 17.88 -8.95
N GLY A 215 8.72 17.95 -7.97
CA GLY A 215 7.77 19.06 -7.82
C GLY A 215 6.43 18.87 -8.55
N ILE A 216 6.20 17.74 -9.21
CA ILE A 216 4.90 17.30 -9.71
C ILE A 216 4.24 16.35 -8.69
N THR A 217 2.94 16.51 -8.47
CA THR A 217 2.12 15.62 -7.64
C THR A 217 1.23 14.75 -8.51
N TYR A 218 1.21 13.45 -8.26
CA TYR A 218 0.33 12.46 -8.86
C TYR A 218 -0.66 11.96 -7.79
N PRO A 219 -1.93 12.41 -7.82
CA PRO A 219 -2.87 12.17 -6.73
C PRO A 219 -3.58 10.81 -6.80
N THR A 220 -3.47 10.10 -7.92
CA THR A 220 -4.11 8.79 -8.12
C THR A 220 -3.06 7.82 -8.61
N VAL A 221 -2.53 7.04 -7.68
CA VAL A 221 -1.38 6.17 -7.90
C VAL A 221 -1.53 4.84 -7.15
N PRO A 222 -2.51 3.97 -7.47
CA PRO A 222 -2.60 2.68 -6.78
C PRO A 222 -1.29 1.90 -6.89
N PHE A 223 -0.77 1.39 -5.78
CA PHE A 223 0.46 0.60 -5.72
C PHE A 223 0.39 -0.52 -4.70
N ASN A 224 1.16 -1.58 -4.92
CA ASN A 224 1.21 -2.73 -4.03
C ASN A 224 2.62 -3.29 -3.84
N GLY A 225 2.78 -3.97 -2.70
CA GLY A 225 3.78 -5.02 -2.51
C GLY A 225 3.05 -6.32 -2.18
N TRP A 226 3.63 -7.11 -1.27
CA TRP A 226 2.97 -8.25 -0.62
C TRP A 226 2.92 -8.03 0.88
N TYR A 227 2.04 -8.75 1.56
CA TYR A 227 1.87 -8.62 3.01
C TYR A 227 3.09 -9.10 3.78
N MET A 228 3.42 -8.38 4.85
CA MET A 228 4.04 -8.94 6.05
C MET A 228 2.96 -9.51 6.96
N VAL A 229 3.13 -10.73 7.47
CA VAL A 229 2.10 -11.47 8.23
C VAL A 229 1.45 -10.66 9.35
N ASN A 230 2.24 -9.88 10.10
CA ASN A 230 1.75 -9.09 11.23
C ASN A 230 0.74 -8.00 10.84
N GLU A 231 0.76 -7.54 9.59
CA GLU A 231 -0.24 -6.59 9.09
C GLU A 231 -1.65 -7.19 9.19
N ILE A 232 -1.79 -8.48 8.88
CA ILE A 232 -3.06 -9.19 8.99
C ILE A 232 -3.25 -9.68 10.42
N ALA A 233 -2.35 -10.55 10.87
CA ALA A 233 -2.52 -11.34 12.10
C ALA A 233 -2.55 -10.50 13.37
N VAL A 234 -1.79 -9.40 13.42
CA VAL A 234 -1.74 -8.52 14.59
C VAL A 234 -2.66 -7.33 14.34
N ARG A 235 -2.37 -6.54 13.30
CA ARG A 235 -3.02 -5.23 13.14
C ARG A 235 -4.46 -5.33 12.65
N ASN A 236 -4.75 -6.15 11.63
CA ASN A 236 -6.12 -6.25 11.11
C ASN A 236 -7.02 -7.09 12.04
N PHE A 237 -6.53 -8.25 12.49
CA PHE A 237 -7.36 -9.16 13.28
C PHE A 237 -7.48 -8.76 14.76
N THR A 238 -6.44 -8.24 15.40
CA THR A 238 -6.45 -8.10 16.88
C THR A 238 -6.50 -6.68 17.41
N ASP A 239 -6.21 -5.65 16.60
CA ASP A 239 -6.38 -4.27 17.06
C ASP A 239 -7.85 -4.02 17.47
N THR A 240 -8.06 -3.40 18.62
CA THR A 240 -9.39 -3.20 19.21
C THR A 240 -10.29 -2.27 18.40
N TYR A 241 -9.70 -1.45 17.53
CA TYR A 241 -10.39 -0.56 16.60
C TYR A 241 -10.50 -1.17 15.18
N ARG A 242 -10.21 -2.46 15.04
CA ARG A 242 -10.33 -3.28 13.81
C ARG A 242 -11.27 -4.45 14.10
N TYR A 243 -10.92 -5.67 13.68
CA TYR A 243 -11.79 -6.84 13.89
C TYR A 243 -11.83 -7.31 15.35
N ASN A 244 -10.85 -6.93 16.18
CA ASN A 244 -10.82 -7.21 17.62
C ASN A 244 -11.04 -8.69 18.00
N LEU A 245 -10.42 -9.62 17.27
CA LEU A 245 -10.68 -11.06 17.37
C LEU A 245 -9.84 -11.78 18.44
N LEU A 246 -9.13 -11.08 19.31
CA LEU A 246 -8.19 -11.71 20.25
C LEU A 246 -8.88 -12.73 21.16
N GLU A 247 -10.06 -12.39 21.70
CA GLU A 247 -10.86 -13.29 22.55
C GLU A 247 -11.42 -14.47 21.75
N THR A 248 -12.02 -14.20 20.60
CA THR A 248 -12.55 -15.23 19.69
C THR A 248 -11.49 -16.23 19.25
N LEU A 249 -10.28 -15.76 18.94
CA LEU A 249 -9.15 -16.62 18.57
C LEU A 249 -8.63 -17.41 19.77
N ALA A 250 -8.61 -16.82 20.97
CA ALA A 250 -8.23 -17.51 22.20
C ALA A 250 -9.15 -18.70 22.49
N GLU A 251 -10.46 -18.51 22.37
CA GLU A 251 -11.47 -19.57 22.53
C GLU A 251 -11.31 -20.68 21.50
N ALA A 252 -11.13 -20.32 20.22
CA ALA A 252 -10.92 -21.30 19.15
C ALA A 252 -9.58 -22.07 19.30
N MET A 253 -8.62 -21.50 20.02
CA MET A 253 -7.32 -22.12 20.31
C MET A 253 -7.24 -22.75 21.70
N ASP A 254 -8.39 -22.91 22.38
CA ASP A 254 -8.51 -23.55 23.70
C ASP A 254 -7.65 -22.88 24.80
N PHE A 255 -7.43 -21.57 24.71
CA PHE A 255 -6.82 -20.80 25.81
C PHE A 255 -7.89 -20.42 26.84
N ASP A 256 -7.68 -20.91 28.07
CA ASP A 256 -8.60 -20.86 29.21
C ASP A 256 -8.79 -19.48 29.86
N THR A 257 -7.79 -18.61 29.75
CA THR A 257 -7.83 -17.27 30.34
C THR A 257 -6.94 -16.30 29.57
N LEU A 258 -7.34 -15.03 29.52
CA LEU A 258 -6.55 -13.91 28.98
C LEU A 258 -6.09 -12.93 30.08
N ARG A 259 -6.01 -13.39 31.34
CA ARG A 259 -5.36 -12.60 32.40
C ARG A 259 -3.93 -12.30 32.01
N ASN A 260 -3.47 -11.08 32.28
CA ASN A 260 -2.15 -10.61 31.83
C ASN A 260 -0.98 -11.53 32.31
N THR A 261 -1.09 -12.14 33.49
CA THR A 261 -0.07 -13.04 34.05
C THR A 261 -0.03 -14.44 33.41
N SER A 262 -1.03 -14.81 32.59
CA SER A 262 -1.05 -16.10 31.89
C SER A 262 -0.16 -16.12 30.65
N PHE A 263 0.15 -14.94 30.09
CA PHE A 263 0.80 -14.76 28.79
C PHE A 263 0.03 -15.38 27.61
N ASN A 264 -1.23 -15.76 27.79
CA ASN A 264 -2.03 -16.36 26.72
C ASN A 264 -2.37 -15.34 25.62
N LYS A 265 -2.46 -14.03 25.93
CA LYS A 265 -2.59 -12.99 24.89
C LYS A 265 -1.42 -13.05 23.90
N ASP A 266 -0.20 -13.15 24.41
CA ASP A 266 1.02 -13.26 23.62
C ASP A 266 1.05 -14.58 22.82
N ARG A 267 0.66 -15.70 23.45
CA ARG A 267 0.57 -17.00 22.77
C ARG A 267 -0.44 -16.98 21.63
N VAL A 268 -1.65 -16.45 21.86
CA VAL A 268 -2.68 -16.30 20.82
C VAL A 268 -2.17 -15.46 19.65
N LEU A 269 -1.45 -14.37 19.91
CA LEU A 269 -0.85 -13.57 18.84
C LEU A 269 0.16 -14.38 18.01
N ILE A 270 1.00 -15.20 18.65
CA ILE A 270 1.96 -16.08 17.95
C ILE A 270 1.21 -17.08 17.07
N GLU A 271 0.24 -17.79 17.63
CA GLU A 271 -0.55 -18.81 16.92
C GLU A 271 -1.42 -18.19 15.80
N THR A 272 -1.89 -16.96 15.97
CA THR A 272 -2.61 -16.23 14.90
C THR A 272 -1.68 -15.90 13.74
N ASN A 273 -0.42 -15.52 14.01
CA ASN A 273 0.58 -15.32 12.95
C ASN A 273 0.91 -16.64 12.25
N ASP A 274 1.03 -17.74 12.99
CA ASP A 274 1.22 -19.09 12.42
C ASP A 274 0.07 -19.46 11.47
N ALA A 275 -1.18 -19.32 11.92
CA ALA A 275 -2.37 -19.58 11.11
C ALA A 275 -2.37 -18.79 9.79
N VAL A 276 -2.15 -17.47 9.87
CA VAL A 276 -2.18 -16.61 8.68
C VAL A 276 -1.03 -16.96 7.74
N TYR A 277 0.20 -17.06 8.24
CA TYR A 277 1.37 -17.33 7.42
C TYR A 277 1.26 -18.68 6.70
N HIS A 278 0.88 -19.73 7.43
CA HIS A 278 0.74 -21.06 6.84
C HIS A 278 -0.46 -21.16 5.88
N SER A 279 -1.58 -20.48 6.16
CA SER A 279 -2.70 -20.43 5.23
C SER A 279 -2.32 -19.79 3.89
N PHE A 280 -1.58 -18.68 3.91
CA PHE A 280 -1.07 -18.03 2.70
C PHE A 280 -0.07 -18.92 1.95
N ARG A 281 0.85 -19.55 2.67
CA ARG A 281 1.84 -20.46 2.08
C ARG A 281 1.20 -21.68 1.42
N GLU A 282 0.22 -22.30 2.07
CA GLU A 282 -0.49 -23.46 1.52
C GLU A 282 -1.34 -23.09 0.30
N ALA A 283 -1.88 -21.87 0.27
CA ALA A 283 -2.55 -21.32 -0.90
C ALA A 283 -1.59 -20.88 -2.04
N GLY A 284 -0.27 -21.01 -1.85
CA GLY A 284 0.74 -20.61 -2.84
C GLY A 284 0.88 -19.10 -3.01
N ILE A 285 0.46 -18.31 -2.02
CA ILE A 285 0.43 -16.85 -2.08
C ILE A 285 1.65 -16.26 -1.36
N SER A 286 2.31 -15.30 -2.01
CA SER A 286 3.48 -14.61 -1.46
C SER A 286 3.13 -13.81 -0.21
N MET A 287 3.83 -14.11 0.89
CA MET A 287 3.78 -13.40 2.16
C MET A 287 5.17 -13.52 2.82
N VAL A 288 5.55 -12.52 3.61
CA VAL A 288 6.81 -12.53 4.38
C VAL A 288 6.52 -12.48 5.89
N ASP A 289 7.32 -13.19 6.68
CA ASP A 289 7.29 -13.04 8.14
C ASP A 289 8.11 -11.82 8.58
N HIS A 290 7.84 -11.30 9.78
CA HIS A 290 8.50 -10.07 10.25
C HIS A 290 10.00 -10.21 10.51
N LEU A 291 10.52 -11.40 10.83
CA LEU A 291 11.95 -11.60 11.06
C LEU A 291 12.70 -11.61 9.73
N THR A 292 12.15 -12.27 8.70
CA THR A 292 12.69 -12.22 7.34
C THR A 292 12.60 -10.82 6.76
N ALA A 293 11.49 -10.12 6.94
CA ALA A 293 11.34 -8.73 6.49
C ALA A 293 12.38 -7.80 7.14
N ALA A 294 12.66 -7.97 8.43
CA ALA A 294 13.70 -7.23 9.13
C ALA A 294 15.11 -7.53 8.59
N LYS A 295 15.44 -8.80 8.31
CA LYS A 295 16.73 -9.17 7.67
C LYS A 295 16.87 -8.60 6.26
N GLN A 296 15.78 -8.60 5.49
CA GLN A 296 15.75 -7.96 4.17
C GLN A 296 15.97 -6.44 4.28
N PHE A 297 15.40 -5.82 5.31
CA PHE A 297 15.61 -4.40 5.58
C PHE A 297 17.06 -4.10 5.97
N GLU A 298 17.68 -4.93 6.82
CA GLU A 298 19.12 -4.80 7.14
C GLU A 298 19.99 -4.90 5.88
N GLN A 299 19.66 -5.82 4.96
CA GLN A 299 20.35 -5.93 3.67
C GLN A 299 20.14 -4.67 2.80
N PHE A 300 18.95 -4.08 2.84
CA PHE A 300 18.69 -2.79 2.19
C PHE A 300 19.59 -1.70 2.78
N GLU A 301 19.71 -1.60 4.09
CA GLU A 301 20.59 -0.61 4.75
C GLU A 301 22.05 -0.76 4.34
N ARG A 302 22.55 -2.00 4.32
CA ARG A 302 23.90 -2.31 3.83
C ARG A 302 24.08 -1.89 2.37
N THR A 303 23.06 -2.07 1.54
CA THR A 303 23.10 -1.72 0.11
C THR A 303 23.10 -0.21 -0.09
N GLU A 304 22.27 0.53 0.63
CA GLU A 304 22.24 2.00 0.58
C GLU A 304 23.56 2.59 1.09
N CYS A 305 24.10 2.08 2.20
CA CYS A 305 25.38 2.50 2.75
C CYS A 305 26.53 2.30 1.75
N LYS A 306 26.58 1.15 1.06
CA LYS A 306 27.57 0.88 0.00
C LYS A 306 27.48 1.87 -1.17
N GLN A 307 26.30 2.42 -1.41
CA GLN A 307 26.06 3.44 -2.44
C GLN A 307 26.25 4.87 -1.90
N GLY A 308 26.75 5.03 -0.67
CA GLY A 308 26.96 6.33 -0.03
C GLY A 308 25.66 7.04 0.38
N ARG A 309 24.52 6.33 0.43
CA ARG A 309 23.22 6.88 0.81
C ARG A 309 22.89 6.56 2.25
N GLU A 310 22.43 7.58 2.97
CA GLU A 310 21.90 7.41 4.34
C GLU A 310 20.46 6.93 4.30
N VAL A 311 20.12 5.94 5.14
CA VAL A 311 18.76 5.42 5.27
C VAL A 311 17.94 6.28 6.23
N THR A 312 16.81 6.79 5.75
CA THR A 312 15.78 7.43 6.56
C THR A 312 14.68 6.45 6.95
N GLY A 313 13.99 6.73 8.06
CA GLY A 313 12.99 5.82 8.60
C GLY A 313 12.18 6.43 9.74
N LYS A 314 10.95 5.93 9.90
CA LYS A 314 10.14 6.14 11.09
C LYS A 314 10.22 4.87 11.93
N TRP A 315 11.06 4.88 12.96
CA TRP A 315 11.34 3.71 13.80
C TRP A 315 10.08 2.97 14.27
N SER A 316 9.06 3.71 14.75
CA SER A 316 7.78 3.12 15.23
C SER A 316 6.94 2.44 14.15
N TRP A 317 7.29 2.58 12.87
CA TRP A 317 6.67 1.86 11.75
C TRP A 317 7.55 0.73 11.21
N LEU A 318 8.87 0.78 11.45
CA LEU A 318 9.81 -0.24 10.99
C LEU A 318 9.93 -1.38 12.00
N ALA A 319 9.87 -1.09 13.30
CA ALA A 319 9.80 -2.13 14.32
C ALA A 319 8.50 -2.94 14.16
N PRO A 320 8.56 -4.27 14.03
CA PRO A 320 7.36 -5.08 13.84
C PRO A 320 6.50 -5.08 15.12
N PRO A 321 5.17 -5.21 15.01
CA PRO A 321 4.28 -5.13 16.17
C PRO A 321 4.28 -6.40 17.03
N LEU A 322 5.01 -7.45 16.63
CA LEU A 322 5.24 -8.66 17.44
C LEU A 322 6.75 -8.90 17.52
N SER A 323 7.24 -9.19 18.72
CA SER A 323 8.64 -9.53 19.00
C SER A 323 9.68 -8.56 18.41
N PRO A 324 9.50 -7.22 18.51
CA PRO A 324 10.40 -6.27 17.86
C PRO A 324 11.85 -6.36 18.33
N THR A 325 12.09 -6.73 19.59
CA THR A 325 13.43 -6.90 20.16
C THR A 325 14.26 -7.99 19.48
N LEU A 326 13.64 -8.89 18.72
CA LEU A 326 14.33 -9.93 17.94
C LEU A 326 14.84 -9.44 16.58
N THR A 327 14.60 -8.17 16.23
CA THR A 327 14.95 -7.60 14.93
C THR A 327 16.03 -6.53 15.06
N ALA A 328 16.98 -6.50 14.11
CA ALA A 328 18.10 -5.55 14.15
C ALA A 328 17.62 -4.10 14.16
N ASN A 329 16.64 -3.78 13.32
CA ASN A 329 16.08 -2.44 13.15
C ASN A 329 15.37 -1.87 14.40
N TYR A 330 15.11 -2.69 15.42
CA TYR A 330 14.61 -2.21 16.70
C TYR A 330 15.70 -1.52 17.53
N HIS A 331 16.96 -1.97 17.42
CA HIS A 331 18.05 -1.60 18.32
C HIS A 331 18.78 -0.29 17.95
N HIS A 332 18.34 0.38 16.89
CA HIS A 332 18.86 1.70 16.52
C HIS A 332 17.76 2.60 15.97
N GLY A 333 17.91 3.90 16.21
CA GLY A 333 16.98 4.92 15.72
C GLY A 333 17.20 5.26 14.24
N TYR A 334 16.22 5.94 13.66
CA TYR A 334 16.29 6.47 12.29
C TYR A 334 15.95 7.95 12.30
N ARG A 335 16.63 8.71 11.45
CA ARG A 335 16.16 10.05 11.09
C ARG A 335 14.91 9.92 10.24
N ASN A 336 13.84 10.57 10.65
CA ASN A 336 12.56 10.55 9.92
C ASN A 336 12.45 11.73 8.93
N ASP A 337 13.56 12.09 8.29
CA ASP A 337 13.58 13.13 7.26
C ASP A 337 12.89 12.59 6.00
N MET A 338 11.86 13.29 5.52
CA MET A 338 11.13 12.89 4.32
C MET A 338 11.83 13.46 3.08
N ARG A 339 12.37 12.59 2.23
CA ARG A 339 13.04 12.97 0.97
C ARG A 339 12.10 12.77 -0.21
N GLU A 340 12.02 13.73 -1.13
CA GLU A 340 11.32 13.57 -2.41
C GLU A 340 12.28 12.99 -3.46
N PRO A 341 11.85 12.10 -4.39
CA PRO A 341 10.49 11.58 -4.54
C PRO A 341 9.97 10.77 -3.35
N ASN A 342 8.67 10.83 -3.05
CA ASN A 342 8.05 10.07 -1.96
C ASN A 342 6.53 9.94 -2.11
N PHE A 343 5.94 9.08 -1.27
CA PHE A 343 4.50 8.99 -1.06
C PHE A 343 4.07 9.80 0.17
N PHE A 344 2.97 10.53 0.02
CA PHE A 344 2.41 11.37 1.07
C PHE A 344 0.94 11.00 1.28
N TYR A 345 0.49 11.01 2.53
CA TYR A 345 -0.94 10.94 2.79
C TYR A 345 -1.61 12.17 2.19
N LYS A 346 -2.76 11.95 1.56
CA LYS A 346 -3.62 13.05 1.11
C LYS A 346 -3.96 13.92 2.31
N GLU A 347 -3.85 15.23 2.15
CA GLU A 347 -4.33 16.16 3.15
C GLU A 347 -5.82 15.89 3.37
N LYS A 348 -6.23 15.69 4.63
CA LYS A 348 -7.65 15.66 4.96
C LYS A 348 -8.19 17.04 4.64
N THR A 349 -8.77 17.22 3.48
CA THR A 349 -9.59 18.39 3.24
C THR A 349 -10.73 18.30 4.25
N ASN A 350 -10.93 19.34 5.06
CA ASN A 350 -12.13 19.51 5.91
C ASN A 350 -13.39 19.72 5.04
N SER A 351 -13.46 19.04 3.90
CA SER A 351 -14.62 18.96 3.06
C SER A 351 -15.66 18.19 3.84
N SER A 352 -16.78 18.85 4.11
CA SER A 352 -18.05 18.18 4.28
C SER A 352 -18.14 17.00 3.30
N CYS A 353 -18.77 15.92 3.74
CA CYS A 353 -19.14 14.82 2.86
C CYS A 353 -19.63 15.42 1.52
N PRO A 354 -19.16 14.96 0.34
CA PRO A 354 -19.48 15.59 -0.96
C PRO A 354 -20.98 15.59 -1.33
N PHE A 355 -21.84 15.18 -0.41
CA PHE A 355 -23.30 15.20 -0.43
C PHE A 355 -23.89 16.24 0.54
N HIS A 356 -23.10 17.19 1.06
CA HIS A 356 -23.52 18.32 1.89
C HIS A 356 -23.06 19.64 1.31
#